data_AF-G5DY76-F1
#
_entry.id   AF-G5DY76-F1
#
_cell.length_a   1.000
_cell.length_b   1.000
_cell.length_c   1.000
_cell.angle_alpha   90.00
_cell.angle_beta   90.00
_cell.angle_gamma   90.00
#
_symmetry.space_group_name_H-M   'P 1'
#
loop_
_entity.id
_entity.type
_entity.pdbx_description
1 polymer ?
#
loop_
_entity_poly.entity_id
_entity_poly.type
_entity_poly.pdbx_seq_one_letter_code
_entity_poly.pdbx_strand_id
1 'polypeptide(L)'
;GVDPDDTYNETPYEKGYSFVSYLAHLTGDQSKFDAFLKAYVQKFKFQSIIADEALEFYLEYFPEKEKGVDKIPGLEFDRWLNIPGWPPFLPDLSAGDALMKPAEELQGKQKYTLPLYRAMQAGSEAA
;
A
#
# COMPACT_ATOMS: atom_id res chain seq x y z
N GLY A 1 6.05 -21.42 -19.05
CA GLY A 1 6.35 -20.56 -17.88
C GLY A 1 6.21 -19.13 -18.30
N VAL A 2 5.89 -18.23 -17.38
CA VAL A 2 5.97 -16.78 -17.60
C VAL A 2 7.38 -16.35 -17.18
N ASP A 3 8.00 -15.44 -17.92
CA ASP A 3 9.28 -14.86 -17.54
C ASP A 3 9.10 -14.03 -16.26
N PRO A 4 9.86 -14.27 -15.18
CA PRO A 4 9.77 -13.46 -13.96
C PRO A 4 10.01 -11.97 -14.23
N ASP A 5 10.83 -11.60 -15.21
CA ASP A 5 11.07 -10.19 -15.54
C ASP A 5 9.81 -9.53 -16.13
N ASP A 6 8.98 -10.29 -16.85
CA ASP A 6 7.68 -9.83 -17.36
C ASP A 6 6.62 -9.66 -16.25
N THR A 7 6.90 -10.18 -15.04
CA THR A 7 6.02 -10.02 -13.87
C THR A 7 6.43 -8.87 -12.95
N TYR A 8 7.59 -8.24 -13.21
CA TYR A 8 8.06 -7.12 -12.43
C TYR A 8 7.15 -5.90 -12.60
N ASN A 9 6.56 -5.43 -11.50
CA ASN A 9 5.80 -4.18 -11.44
C ASN A 9 5.75 -3.68 -9.99
N GLU A 10 5.13 -2.51 -9.77
CA GLU A 10 5.03 -1.87 -8.44
C GLU A 10 4.02 -2.57 -7.50
N THR A 11 3.16 -3.45 -8.02
CA THR A 11 2.05 -4.05 -7.27
C THR A 11 2.51 -4.78 -6.00
N PRO A 12 3.55 -5.65 -6.00
CA PRO A 12 4.00 -6.33 -4.79
C PRO A 12 4.47 -5.36 -3.69
N TYR A 13 4.98 -4.18 -4.08
CA TYR A 13 5.45 -3.16 -3.14
C TYR A 13 4.28 -2.35 -2.59
N GLU A 14 3.45 -1.77 -3.45
CA GLU A 14 2.35 -0.89 -3.03
C GLU A 14 1.22 -1.67 -2.34
N LYS A 15 0.80 -2.79 -2.91
CA LYS A 15 -0.24 -3.66 -2.32
C LYS A 15 0.30 -4.38 -1.10
N GLY A 16 1.56 -4.81 -1.12
CA GLY A 16 2.22 -5.44 0.03
C GLY A 16 2.34 -4.48 1.21
N TYR A 17 2.78 -3.24 0.98
CA TYR A 17 2.81 -2.19 2.00
C TYR A 17 1.41 -1.94 2.57
N SER A 18 0.41 -1.72 1.70
CA SER A 18 -0.98 -1.50 2.12
C SER A 18 -1.51 -2.66 2.97
N PHE A 19 -1.16 -3.90 2.63
CA PHE A 19 -1.57 -5.08 3.38
C PHE A 19 -0.92 -5.15 4.76
N VAL A 20 0.40 -4.93 4.86
CA VAL A 20 1.12 -4.92 6.13
C VAL A 20 0.63 -3.77 7.03
N SER A 21 0.36 -2.59 6.45
CA SER A 21 -0.24 -1.47 7.17
C SER A 21 -1.65 -1.80 7.68
N TYR A 22 -2.43 -2.56 6.90
CA TYR A 22 -3.74 -3.03 7.33
C TYR A 22 -3.62 -3.99 8.54
N LEU A 23 -2.67 -4.93 8.53
CA LEU A 23 -2.39 -5.79 9.69
C LEU A 23 -2.01 -4.98 10.93
N ALA A 24 -1.19 -3.93 10.76
CA ALA A 24 -0.83 -3.02 11.84
C ALA A 24 -2.05 -2.27 12.40
N HIS A 25 -2.91 -1.75 11.50
CA HIS A 25 -4.15 -1.08 11.86
C HIS A 25 -5.07 -1.99 12.68
N LEU A 26 -5.20 -3.27 12.30
CA LEU A 26 -6.01 -4.25 13.02
C LEU A 26 -5.46 -4.60 14.39
N THR A 27 -4.13 -4.67 14.52
CA THR A 27 -3.47 -4.83 15.82
C THR A 27 -3.84 -3.66 16.75
N GLY A 28 -4.00 -2.45 16.19
CA GLY A 28 -4.49 -1.26 16.90
C GLY A 28 -3.49 -0.66 17.88
N ASP A 29 -2.28 -1.22 17.96
CA ASP A 29 -1.18 -0.80 18.83
C ASP A 29 0.14 -1.03 18.10
N GLN A 30 0.82 0.07 17.75
CA GLN A 30 2.09 0.03 17.04
C GLN A 30 3.16 -0.75 17.80
N SER A 31 3.21 -0.66 19.14
CA SER A 31 4.24 -1.33 19.94
C SER A 31 4.05 -2.84 19.91
N LYS A 32 2.79 -3.31 19.91
CA LYS A 32 2.46 -4.72 19.74
C LYS A 32 2.79 -5.22 18.34
N PHE A 33 2.51 -4.42 17.31
CA PHE A 33 2.84 -4.78 15.94
C PHE A 33 4.37 -4.84 15.72
N ASP A 34 5.12 -3.90 16.28
CA ASP A 34 6.59 -3.92 16.23
C ASP A 34 7.17 -5.14 16.96
N ALA A 35 6.56 -5.55 18.07
CA ALA A 35 6.93 -6.78 18.79
C ALA A 35 6.65 -8.03 17.94
N PHE A 36 5.50 -8.07 17.24
CA PHE A 36 5.20 -9.10 16.26
C PHE A 36 6.23 -9.16 15.13
N LEU A 37 6.59 -8.02 14.51
CA LEU A 37 7.58 -7.98 13.44
C LEU A 37 8.95 -8.53 13.89
N LYS A 38 9.37 -8.22 15.12
CA LYS A 38 10.58 -8.80 15.71
C LYS A 38 10.45 -10.31 15.87
N ALA A 39 9.32 -10.79 16.38
CA ALA A 39 9.06 -12.22 16.54
C ALA A 39 9.01 -12.96 15.19
N TYR A 40 8.41 -12.35 14.17
CA TYR A 40 8.34 -12.85 12.80
C TYR A 40 9.74 -13.07 12.21
N VAL A 41 10.60 -12.05 12.28
CA VAL A 41 11.99 -12.16 11.82
C VAL A 41 12.75 -13.22 12.61
N GLN A 42 12.54 -13.32 13.92
CA GLN A 42 13.21 -14.35 14.73
C GLN A 42 12.72 -15.78 14.43
N LYS A 43 11.42 -15.98 14.14
CA LYS A 43 10.84 -17.29 13.80
C LYS A 43 11.33 -17.78 12.45
N PHE A 44 11.37 -16.90 11.45
CA PHE A 44 11.62 -17.27 10.05
C PHE A 44 13.01 -16.93 9.52
N LYS A 45 13.92 -16.42 10.35
CA LYS A 45 15.32 -16.22 9.94
C LYS A 45 15.92 -17.53 9.39
N PHE A 46 16.67 -17.39 8.30
CA PHE A 46 17.32 -18.50 7.59
C PHE A 46 16.35 -19.54 6.98
N GLN A 47 15.09 -19.16 6.78
CA GLN A 47 14.06 -19.99 6.15
C GLN A 47 13.47 -19.27 4.92
N SER A 48 12.93 -20.05 3.99
CA SER A 48 12.05 -19.55 2.93
C SER A 48 10.63 -19.88 3.32
N ILE A 49 9.73 -18.90 3.25
CA ILE A 49 8.33 -19.08 3.64
C ILE A 49 7.37 -18.63 2.54
N ILE A 50 6.15 -19.14 2.60
CA ILE A 50 5.03 -18.68 1.79
C ILE A 50 4.14 -17.71 2.56
N ALA A 51 3.26 -17.00 1.85
CA ALA A 51 2.35 -16.02 2.46
C ALA A 51 1.45 -16.63 3.54
N ASP A 52 0.98 -17.86 3.34
CA ASP A 52 0.11 -18.56 4.28
C ASP A 52 0.80 -18.77 5.64
N GLU A 53 2.07 -19.20 5.65
CA GLU A 53 2.86 -19.38 6.89
C GLU A 53 3.05 -18.06 7.65
N ALA A 54 3.23 -16.95 6.93
CA ALA A 54 3.33 -15.62 7.53
C ALA A 54 2.01 -15.19 8.19
N LEU A 55 0.87 -15.49 7.55
CA LEU A 55 -0.46 -15.14 8.04
C LEU A 55 -0.91 -16.01 9.20
N GLU A 56 -0.65 -17.32 9.13
CA GLU A 56 -0.86 -18.23 10.26
C GLU A 56 -0.11 -17.74 11.49
N PHE A 57 1.16 -17.33 11.33
CA PHE A 57 1.92 -16.79 12.45
C PHE A 57 1.33 -15.48 13.00
N TYR A 58 0.79 -14.60 12.16
CA TYR A 58 0.10 -13.40 12.64
C TYR A 58 -1.12 -13.74 13.50
N LEU A 59 -1.95 -14.68 13.06
CA LEU A 59 -3.14 -15.14 13.81
C LEU A 59 -2.76 -15.86 15.11
N GLU A 60 -1.71 -16.68 15.08
CA GLU A 60 -1.15 -17.33 16.28
C GLU A 60 -0.65 -16.29 17.31
N TYR A 61 -0.01 -15.22 16.84
CA TYR A 61 0.56 -14.19 17.70
C TYR A 61 -0.51 -13.28 18.31
N PHE A 62 -1.64 -13.10 17.61
CA PHE A 62 -2.79 -12.31 18.04
C PHE A 62 -4.07 -13.16 18.06
N PRO A 63 -4.22 -14.10 19.00
CA PRO A 63 -5.33 -15.07 19.02
C PRO A 63 -6.71 -14.40 19.19
N GLU A 64 -6.77 -13.18 19.73
CA GLU A 64 -7.99 -12.36 19.74
C GLU A 64 -8.50 -12.00 18.34
N LYS A 65 -7.63 -12.14 17.32
CA LYS A 65 -7.90 -11.95 15.90
C LYS A 65 -8.08 -13.28 15.16
N GLU A 66 -8.29 -14.40 15.85
CA GLU A 66 -8.44 -15.71 15.18
C GLU A 66 -9.91 -16.06 14.89
N LYS A 67 -10.88 -15.50 15.63
CA LYS A 67 -12.30 -15.90 15.52
C LYS A 67 -12.96 -15.39 14.23
N GLY A 68 -12.90 -16.19 13.17
CA GLY A 68 -13.61 -15.98 11.90
C GLY A 68 -13.11 -14.78 11.11
N VAL A 69 -11.84 -14.45 11.30
CA VAL A 69 -11.23 -13.23 10.79
C VAL A 69 -11.06 -13.23 9.27
N ASP A 70 -10.83 -14.40 8.68
CA ASP A 70 -10.93 -14.65 7.24
C ASP A 70 -12.29 -14.25 6.62
N LYS A 71 -13.34 -14.13 7.46
CA LYS A 71 -14.71 -13.77 7.06
C LYS A 71 -15.13 -12.38 7.52
N ILE A 72 -14.26 -11.64 8.21
CA ILE A 72 -14.52 -10.25 8.59
C ILE A 72 -14.29 -9.38 7.36
N PRO A 73 -15.25 -8.53 6.96
CA PRO A 73 -15.05 -7.56 5.90
C PRO A 73 -13.77 -6.73 6.11
N GLY A 74 -12.78 -6.90 5.22
CA GLY A 74 -11.46 -6.30 5.26
C GLY A 74 -10.32 -7.29 5.52
N LEU A 75 -10.55 -8.37 6.28
CA LEU A 75 -9.56 -9.39 6.67
C LEU A 75 -9.58 -10.64 5.79
N GLU A 76 -10.28 -10.61 4.67
CA GLU A 76 -10.29 -11.71 3.71
C GLU A 76 -8.93 -11.79 3.01
N PHE A 77 -7.99 -12.58 3.54
CA PHE A 77 -6.63 -12.66 3.01
C PHE A 77 -6.60 -13.12 1.54
N ASP A 78 -7.54 -13.96 1.13
CA ASP A 78 -7.70 -14.37 -0.27
C ASP A 78 -7.92 -13.16 -1.20
N ARG A 79 -8.69 -12.15 -0.74
CA ARG A 79 -8.90 -10.91 -1.48
C ARG A 79 -7.61 -10.08 -1.59
N TRP A 80 -6.77 -10.11 -0.56
CA TRP A 80 -5.49 -9.41 -0.59
C TRP A 80 -4.46 -10.10 -1.48
N LEU A 81 -4.39 -11.43 -1.44
CA LEU A 81 -3.34 -12.19 -2.12
C LEU A 81 -3.69 -12.52 -3.58
N ASN A 82 -4.95 -12.86 -3.86
CA ASN A 82 -5.33 -13.49 -5.12
C ASN A 82 -6.22 -12.62 -6.02
N ILE A 83 -6.89 -11.60 -5.47
CA ILE A 83 -7.79 -10.73 -6.25
C ILE A 83 -7.03 -9.51 -6.79
N PRO A 84 -7.02 -9.25 -8.11
CA PRO A 84 -6.36 -8.08 -8.70
C PRO A 84 -7.11 -6.77 -8.42
N GLY A 85 -6.40 -5.65 -8.56
CA GLY A 85 -6.97 -4.30 -8.42
C GLY A 85 -6.42 -3.54 -7.21
N TRP A 86 -7.10 -2.44 -6.89
CA TRP A 86 -6.71 -1.56 -5.79
C TRP A 86 -6.82 -2.26 -4.43
N PRO A 87 -5.87 -2.01 -3.49
CA PRO A 87 -5.98 -2.51 -2.14
C PRO A 87 -7.27 -2.01 -1.47
N PRO A 88 -7.99 -2.85 -0.71
CA PRO A 88 -9.24 -2.46 -0.07
C PRO A 88 -9.04 -1.51 1.12
N PHE A 89 -7.82 -1.44 1.66
CA PHE A 89 -7.41 -0.50 2.68
C PHE A 89 -6.21 0.31 2.19
N LEU A 90 -6.27 1.63 2.40
CA LEU A 90 -5.16 2.53 2.17
C LEU A 90 -4.69 3.09 3.52
N PRO A 91 -3.39 3.01 3.85
CA PRO A 91 -2.87 3.61 5.07
C PRO A 91 -3.08 5.12 5.07
N ASP A 92 -3.14 5.70 6.27
CA ASP A 92 -3.13 7.15 6.42
C ASP A 92 -1.76 7.71 6.04
N LEU A 93 -1.71 8.45 4.94
CA LEU A 93 -0.50 9.07 4.40
C LEU A 93 -0.43 10.58 4.72
N SER A 94 -1.31 11.10 5.58
CA SER A 94 -1.39 12.55 5.84
C SER A 94 -0.11 13.14 6.45
N ALA A 95 0.76 12.30 7.03
CA ALA A 95 2.08 12.71 7.49
C ALA A 95 2.95 13.27 6.34
N GLY A 96 2.73 12.80 5.11
CA GLY A 96 3.41 13.28 3.90
C GLY A 96 2.81 14.57 3.32
N ASP A 97 1.65 15.02 3.77
CA ASP A 97 0.91 16.15 3.17
C ASP A 97 1.74 17.42 3.09
N ALA A 98 2.51 17.74 4.13
CA ALA A 98 3.33 18.94 4.16
C ALA A 98 4.37 18.97 3.03
N LEU A 99 4.81 17.80 2.57
CA LEU A 99 5.74 17.63 1.47
C LEU A 99 5.04 17.57 0.11
N MET A 100 3.82 17.01 0.06
CA MET A 100 3.07 16.82 -1.18
C MET A 100 2.31 18.08 -1.64
N LYS A 101 1.73 18.84 -0.71
CA LYS A 101 0.89 20.01 -1.00
C LYS A 101 1.53 21.03 -1.96
N PRO A 102 2.82 21.41 -1.81
CA PRO A 102 3.43 22.36 -2.75
C PRO A 102 3.44 21.86 -4.21
N ALA A 103 3.65 20.56 -4.41
CA ALA A 103 3.64 19.96 -5.75
C ALA A 103 2.22 19.90 -6.34
N GLU A 104 1.22 19.54 -5.52
CA GLU A 104 -0.20 19.51 -5.90
C GLU A 104 -0.71 20.90 -6.28
N GLU A 105 -0.38 21.92 -5.49
CA GLU A 105 -0.74 23.31 -5.78
C GLU A 105 -0.11 23.80 -7.08
N LEU A 106 1.16 23.47 -7.33
CA LEU A 106 1.86 23.83 -8.55
C LEU A 106 1.23 23.15 -9.77
N GLN A 107 0.92 21.85 -9.66
CA GLN A 107 0.22 21.09 -10.71
C GLN A 107 -1.14 21.73 -11.02
N GLY A 108 -1.91 22.07 -9.98
CA GLY A 108 -3.18 22.78 -10.11
C GLY A 108 -3.02 24.09 -10.87
N LYS A 109 -2.05 24.93 -10.51
CA LYS A 109 -1.78 26.21 -11.19
C LYS A 109 -1.37 26.00 -12.65
N GLN A 110 -0.46 25.08 -12.92
CA GLN A 110 0.01 24.76 -14.27
C GLN A 110 -1.13 24.31 -15.19
N LYS A 111 -2.08 23.52 -14.68
CA LYS A 111 -3.26 23.08 -15.42
C LYS A 111 -4.08 24.25 -16.00
N TYR A 112 -4.13 25.39 -15.31
CA TYR A 112 -4.86 26.58 -15.76
C TYR A 112 -4.01 27.57 -16.56
N THR A 113 -2.72 27.71 -16.22
CA THR A 113 -1.86 28.74 -16.85
C THR A 113 -1.27 28.31 -18.18
N LEU A 114 -0.93 27.03 -18.37
CA LEU A 114 -0.36 26.53 -19.64
C LEU A 114 -1.29 26.70 -20.84
N PRO A 115 -2.59 26.39 -20.77
CA PRO A 115 -3.51 26.65 -21.88
C PRO A 115 -3.63 28.14 -22.24
N LEU A 116 -3.71 29.02 -21.23
CA LEU A 116 -3.79 30.47 -21.44
C LEU A 116 -2.51 31.02 -22.08
N TYR A 117 -1.35 30.59 -21.62
CA TYR A 117 -0.06 30.99 -22.20
C TYR A 117 0.08 30.55 -23.66
N ARG A 118 -0.29 29.30 -23.98
CA ARG A 118 -0.30 28.78 -25.36
C ARG A 118 -1.26 29.58 -26.25
N ALA A 119 -2.44 29.93 -25.75
CA ALA A 119 -3.40 30.75 -26.50
C ALA A 119 -2.87 32.16 -26.79
N MET A 120 -2.16 32.78 -25.84
CA MET A 120 -1.54 34.10 -26.04
C MET A 120 -0.39 34.05 -27.06
N GLN A 121 0.46 33.01 -27.04
CA GLN A 121 1.55 32.86 -28.01
C GLN A 121 1.03 32.59 -29.42
N ALA A 122 0.04 31.70 -29.57
CA ALA A 122 -0.59 31.45 -30.87
C ALA A 122 -1.29 32.70 -31.43
N GLY A 123 -1.82 33.58 -30.56
CA GLY A 123 -2.40 34.86 -30.96
C GLY A 123 -1.37 35.92 -31.37
N SER A 124 -0.13 35.87 -30.87
CA SER A 124 0.92 36.83 -31.26
C SER A 124 1.66 36.45 -32.53
N GLU A 125 1.65 35.17 -32.93
CA GLU A 125 2.25 34.70 -34.20
C GLU A 125 1.31 34.90 -35.41
N ALA A 126 0.02 35.17 -35.18
CA ALA A 126 -0.98 35.38 -36.23
C ALA A 126 -1.20 36.86 -36.61
N ALA A 127 -0.47 37.80 -36.00
CA ALA A 127 -0.54 39.25 -36.22
C ALA A 127 0.75 39.79 -36.86
#